data_AF-A0A970UKZ7-F1
#
_entry.id   AF-A0A970UKZ7-F1
#
_cell.length_a   1.000
_cell.length_b   1.000
_cell.length_c   1.000
_cell.angle_alpha   90.00
_cell.angle_beta   90.00
_cell.angle_gamma   90.00
#
_symmetry.space_group_name_H-M   'P 1'
#
loop_
_entity.id
_entity.type
_entity.pdbx_description
1 polymer ?
#
loop_
_entity_poly.entity_id
_entity_poly.type
_entity_poly.pdbx_seq_one_letter_code
_entity_poly.pdbx_strand_id
1 'polypeptide(L)'
;MSKMCMKCGYEAGDHHKFCPGCGAPLSDPRSANQAPPGNPPPGYSSPSPVSPNYPPPNYPPNQYSPPPYYSANSDSVTPDKLVIEPIIAVVLTFVLFGLGQMLNGQVGKGFALFGGQIALAFVTMGLSILPGYIFVCIDAYMCAKALKEGKTIGKWSFFGST
;
A
#
# COMPACT_ATOMS: atom_id res chain seq x y z
N MET A 1 -19.89 2.50 18.79
CA MET A 1 -20.23 1.07 18.82
C MET A 1 -19.75 0.46 17.49
N SER A 2 -19.51 -0.84 17.42
CA SER A 2 -19.15 -1.53 16.18
C SER A 2 -20.25 -2.52 15.83
N LYS A 3 -20.51 -2.72 14.54
CA LYS A 3 -21.51 -3.67 14.04
C LYS A 3 -20.76 -4.79 13.32
N MET A 4 -20.94 -6.02 13.79
CA MET A 4 -20.36 -7.19 13.13
C MET A 4 -21.26 -7.68 12.01
N CYS A 5 -20.69 -7.91 10.83
CA CYS A 5 -21.42 -8.47 9.70
C CYS A 5 -21.71 -9.96 9.92
N MET A 6 -22.98 -10.35 10.00
CA MET A 6 -23.37 -11.76 10.17
C MET A 6 -23.11 -12.65 8.93
N LYS A 7 -22.78 -12.05 7.78
CA LYS A 7 -22.49 -12.80 6.55
C LYS A 7 -21.01 -13.19 6.42
N CYS A 8 -20.09 -12.35 6.87
CA CYS A 8 -18.64 -12.58 6.67
C CYS A 8 -17.75 -12.29 7.88
N GLY A 9 -18.32 -11.84 9.00
CA GLY A 9 -17.57 -11.56 10.24
C GLY A 9 -16.82 -10.23 10.27
N TYR A 10 -16.90 -9.40 9.23
CA TYR A 10 -16.24 -8.09 9.21
C TYR A 10 -16.83 -7.14 10.27
N GLU A 11 -15.98 -6.52 11.09
CA GLU A 11 -16.37 -5.49 12.05
C GLU A 11 -16.39 -4.11 11.37
N ALA A 12 -17.59 -3.59 11.11
CA ALA A 12 -17.78 -2.27 10.54
C ALA A 12 -18.09 -1.24 11.63
N GLY A 13 -17.56 -0.02 11.49
CA GLY A 13 -17.94 1.11 12.33
C GLY A 13 -19.41 1.54 12.10
N ASP A 14 -20.01 2.21 13.09
CA ASP A 14 -21.45 2.53 13.16
C ASP A 14 -22.08 3.21 11.93
N HIS A 15 -21.28 3.90 11.09
CA HIS A 15 -21.77 4.70 9.96
C HIS A 15 -21.95 3.91 8.64
N HIS A 16 -21.73 2.59 8.63
CA HIS A 16 -21.85 1.78 7.43
C HIS A 16 -23.25 1.16 7.30
N LYS A 17 -23.94 1.46 6.19
CA LYS A 17 -25.22 0.81 5.81
C LYS A 17 -25.02 -0.57 5.18
N PHE A 18 -23.87 -0.80 4.57
CA PHE A 18 -23.47 -2.06 3.92
C PHE A 18 -22.06 -2.45 4.37
N CYS A 19 -21.80 -3.74 4.48
CA CYS A 19 -20.53 -4.30 4.89
C CYS A 19 -19.46 -4.04 3.81
N PRO A 20 -18.35 -3.35 4.12
CA PRO A 20 -17.27 -3.12 3.14
C PRO A 20 -16.50 -4.39 2.78
N GLY A 21 -16.57 -5.44 3.60
CA GLY A 21 -15.93 -6.72 3.30
C GLY A 21 -16.68 -7.61 2.30
N CYS A 22 -18.02 -7.56 2.25
CA CYS A 22 -18.81 -8.49 1.42
C CYS A 22 -20.07 -7.90 0.76
N GLY A 23 -20.36 -6.62 0.98
CA GLY A 23 -21.51 -5.90 0.41
C GLY A 23 -22.87 -6.19 1.07
N ALA A 24 -22.96 -7.04 2.10
CA ALA A 24 -24.22 -7.35 2.76
C ALA A 24 -24.79 -6.13 3.53
N PRO A 25 -26.12 -5.93 3.59
CA PRO A 25 -26.71 -4.87 4.40
C PRO A 25 -26.42 -5.10 5.89
N LEU A 26 -25.97 -4.06 6.58
CA LEU A 26 -25.79 -4.07 8.03
C LEU A 26 -27.11 -3.59 8.65
N SER A 27 -27.91 -4.51 9.17
CA SER A 27 -29.20 -4.18 9.77
C SER A 27 -29.02 -3.30 11.02
N ASP A 28 -29.77 -2.19 11.08
CA ASP A 28 -29.96 -1.43 12.32
C ASP A 28 -30.99 -2.15 13.19
N PRO A 29 -30.72 -2.43 14.48
CA PRO A 29 -31.68 -3.09 15.38
C PRO A 29 -32.95 -2.25 15.66
N ARG A 30 -33.04 -1.02 15.14
CA ARG A 30 -34.21 -0.14 15.32
C ARG A 30 -35.31 -0.29 14.25
N SER A 31 -35.11 -1.08 13.19
CA SER A 31 -36.18 -1.36 12.20
C SER A 31 -36.85 -2.72 12.37
N ALA A 32 -36.80 -3.31 13.58
CA ALA A 32 -37.47 -4.57 13.90
C ALA A 32 -38.92 -4.41 14.36
N ASN A 33 -39.51 -3.21 14.36
CA ASN A 33 -40.89 -3.01 14.81
C ASN A 33 -41.67 -2.06 13.89
N GLN A 34 -42.19 -2.61 12.79
CA GLN A 34 -43.55 -2.34 12.29
C GLN A 34 -43.87 -3.28 11.12
N ALA A 35 -44.51 -4.40 11.42
CA ALA A 35 -45.44 -5.06 10.51
C ALA A 35 -46.81 -5.12 11.24
N PRO A 36 -47.93 -4.71 10.62
CA PRO A 36 -49.26 -4.88 11.20
C PRO A 36 -49.63 -6.37 11.29
N PRO A 37 -50.45 -6.79 12.26
CA PRO A 37 -50.93 -8.17 12.34
C PRO A 37 -52.01 -8.39 11.27
N GLY A 38 -51.64 -9.03 10.17
CA GLY A 38 -52.56 -9.44 9.10
C GLY A 38 -52.15 -10.78 8.53
N ASN A 39 -53.13 -11.69 8.40
CA ASN A 39 -53.08 -13.09 7.97
C ASN A 39 -51.91 -13.54 7.06
N PRO A 40 -51.46 -14.81 7.17
CA PRO A 40 -50.43 -15.36 6.29
C PRO A 40 -50.92 -15.36 4.82
N PRO A 41 -50.14 -14.82 3.86
CA PRO A 41 -50.47 -14.92 2.46
C PRO A 41 -50.31 -16.36 1.93
N PRO A 42 -51.09 -16.78 0.93
CA PRO A 42 -50.99 -18.11 0.31
C PRO A 42 -49.61 -18.31 -0.33
N GLY A 43 -49.13 -19.55 -0.33
CA GLY A 43 -47.80 -19.93 -0.81
C GLY A 43 -47.44 -19.34 -2.18
N TYR A 44 -46.52 -18.40 -2.17
CA TYR A 44 -45.84 -17.93 -3.37
C TYR A 44 -44.64 -18.83 -3.64
N SER A 45 -44.69 -19.57 -4.74
CA SER A 45 -43.50 -20.14 -5.37
C SER A 45 -42.54 -19.00 -5.73
N SER A 46 -41.30 -19.07 -5.22
CA SER A 46 -40.23 -18.14 -5.62
C SER A 46 -40.05 -18.16 -7.14
N PRO A 47 -40.13 -17.03 -7.85
CA PRO A 47 -39.62 -16.96 -9.21
C PRO A 47 -38.09 -17.06 -9.17
N SER A 48 -37.53 -17.96 -9.98
CA SER A 48 -36.09 -18.07 -10.19
C SER A 48 -35.51 -16.71 -10.61
N PRO A 49 -34.30 -16.33 -10.13
CA PRO A 49 -33.66 -15.10 -10.58
C PRO A 49 -33.36 -15.20 -12.08
N VAL A 50 -34.06 -14.41 -12.89
CA VAL A 50 -33.72 -14.19 -14.29
C VAL A 50 -32.42 -13.39 -14.30
N SER A 51 -31.29 -14.09 -14.46
CA SER A 51 -30.01 -13.44 -14.73
C SER A 51 -30.09 -12.81 -16.12
N PRO A 52 -29.92 -11.48 -16.27
CA PRO A 52 -29.77 -10.89 -17.59
C PRO A 52 -28.48 -11.45 -18.20
N ASN A 53 -28.60 -12.15 -19.32
CA ASN A 53 -27.47 -12.64 -20.09
C ASN A 53 -26.81 -11.44 -20.78
N TYR A 54 -25.97 -10.71 -20.06
CA TYR A 54 -25.12 -9.69 -20.65
C TYR A 54 -24.02 -10.39 -21.47
N PRO A 55 -23.93 -10.15 -22.79
CA PRO A 55 -22.78 -10.63 -23.54
C PRO A 55 -21.50 -10.03 -22.93
N PRO A 56 -20.43 -10.84 -22.77
CA PRO A 56 -19.17 -10.34 -22.23
C PRO A 56 -18.69 -9.17 -23.10
N PRO A 57 -18.22 -8.06 -22.51
CA PRO A 57 -17.65 -6.97 -23.27
C PRO A 57 -16.51 -7.49 -24.15
N ASN A 58 -16.58 -7.24 -25.45
CA ASN A 58 -15.54 -7.60 -26.40
C ASN A 58 -14.36 -6.64 -26.19
N TYR A 59 -13.44 -7.01 -25.30
CA TYR A 59 -12.23 -6.24 -25.05
C TYR A 59 -11.24 -6.41 -26.21
N PRO A 60 -10.71 -5.31 -26.78
CA PRO A 60 -9.64 -5.41 -27.77
C PRO A 60 -8.41 -6.12 -27.16
N PRO A 61 -7.74 -7.04 -27.87
CA PRO A 61 -6.75 -7.96 -27.26
C PRO A 61 -5.48 -7.34 -26.65
N ASN A 62 -5.28 -6.02 -26.64
CA ASN A 62 -3.94 -5.46 -26.43
C ASN A 62 -3.84 -4.23 -25.51
N GLN A 63 -4.71 -4.07 -24.50
CA GLN A 63 -4.49 -3.04 -23.46
C GLN A 63 -4.86 -3.52 -22.05
N TYR A 64 -4.48 -4.75 -21.71
CA TYR A 64 -4.42 -5.15 -20.31
C TYR A 64 -3.10 -4.62 -19.71
N SER A 65 -3.11 -3.39 -19.21
CA SER A 65 -2.11 -2.97 -18.23
C SER A 65 -2.44 -3.72 -16.93
N PRO A 66 -1.55 -4.60 -16.41
CA PRO A 66 -1.82 -5.28 -15.16
C PRO A 66 -2.06 -4.25 -14.05
N PRO A 67 -3.00 -4.50 -13.12
CA PRO A 67 -3.24 -3.59 -12.01
C PRO A 67 -1.94 -3.41 -11.20
N PRO A 68 -1.70 -2.20 -10.64
CA PRO A 68 -0.52 -1.94 -9.82
C PRO A 68 -0.43 -3.00 -8.72
N TYR A 69 0.70 -3.70 -8.69
CA TYR A 69 0.94 -4.78 -7.74
C TYR A 69 1.17 -4.16 -6.36
N TYR A 70 0.11 -4.07 -5.57
CA TYR A 70 0.23 -3.81 -4.14
C TYR A 70 0.88 -5.02 -3.48
N SER A 71 2.17 -4.93 -3.22
CA SER A 71 2.84 -5.85 -2.31
C SER A 71 2.23 -5.68 -0.92
N ALA A 72 1.52 -6.69 -0.43
CA ALA A 72 1.01 -6.76 0.93
C ALA A 72 2.14 -6.92 1.98
N ASN A 73 3.40 -6.91 1.55
CA ASN A 73 4.54 -7.10 2.42
C ASN A 73 5.05 -5.73 2.91
N SER A 74 4.93 -5.49 4.22
CA SER A 74 5.40 -4.29 4.92
C SER A 74 6.90 -4.03 4.76
N ASP A 75 7.64 -5.00 4.23
CA ASP A 75 9.09 -4.97 4.05
C ASP A 75 9.53 -4.40 2.70
N SER A 76 8.59 -4.03 1.84
CA SER A 76 8.85 -3.51 0.49
C SER A 76 8.39 -2.06 0.31
N VAL A 77 9.09 -1.32 -0.56
CA VAL A 77 8.76 0.03 -1.00
C VAL A 77 8.26 -0.04 -2.44
N THR A 78 7.10 0.57 -2.70
CA THR A 78 6.43 0.60 -4.01
C THR A 78 6.53 1.97 -4.69
N PRO A 79 6.52 2.02 -6.03
CA PRO A 79 6.72 3.25 -6.82
C PRO A 79 5.54 4.23 -6.80
N ASP A 80 4.32 3.77 -6.47
CA ASP A 80 3.08 4.57 -6.57
C ASP A 80 3.06 5.82 -5.67
N LYS A 81 3.93 5.88 -4.66
CA LYS A 81 4.05 7.05 -3.76
C LYS A 81 5.26 7.92 -4.04
N LEU A 82 6.14 7.57 -4.98
CA LEU A 82 7.45 8.20 -5.07
C LEU A 82 7.83 8.70 -6.47
N VAL A 83 7.48 9.96 -6.72
CA VAL A 83 7.88 10.75 -7.91
C VAL A 83 8.97 11.76 -7.53
N ILE A 84 10.08 11.28 -6.95
CA ILE A 84 11.24 12.12 -6.67
C ILE A 84 12.32 11.81 -7.70
N GLU A 85 12.86 12.85 -8.33
CA GLU A 85 13.96 12.66 -9.27
C GLU A 85 15.21 12.15 -8.55
N PRO A 86 15.92 11.14 -9.09
CA PRO A 86 17.12 10.58 -8.47
C PRO A 86 18.18 11.61 -8.08
N ILE A 87 18.26 12.70 -8.85
CA ILE A 87 19.19 13.81 -8.58
C ILE A 87 18.81 14.55 -7.30
N ILE A 88 17.51 14.73 -7.02
CA ILE A 88 17.03 15.36 -5.79
C ILE A 88 17.41 14.49 -4.58
N ALA A 89 17.28 13.17 -4.69
CA ALA A 89 17.70 12.24 -3.62
C ALA A 89 19.21 12.32 -3.32
N VAL A 90 20.04 12.51 -4.35
CA VAL A 90 21.49 12.70 -4.21
C VAL A 90 21.81 14.05 -3.57
N VAL A 91 21.22 15.14 -4.06
CA VAL A 91 21.43 16.49 -3.48
C VAL A 91 20.97 16.53 -2.02
N LEU A 92 19.85 15.89 -1.67
CA LEU A 92 19.41 15.82 -0.27
C LEU A 92 20.34 14.97 0.60
N THR A 93 20.90 13.89 0.05
CA THR A 93 21.94 13.10 0.73
C THR A 93 23.19 13.92 0.98
N PHE A 94 23.52 14.85 0.06
CA PHE A 94 24.61 15.82 0.19
C PHE A 94 24.36 16.89 1.26
N VAL A 95 23.10 17.19 1.56
CA VAL A 95 22.73 18.15 2.60
C VAL A 95 22.66 17.48 3.98
N LEU A 96 22.10 16.27 4.09
CA LEU A 96 22.18 15.44 5.31
C LEU A 96 22.36 13.96 4.96
N PHE A 97 23.38 13.36 5.56
CA PHE A 97 23.74 11.97 5.34
C PHE A 97 22.56 11.04 5.69
N GLY A 98 22.09 10.25 4.72
CA GLY A 98 20.95 9.34 4.89
C GLY A 98 19.57 9.88 4.45
N LEU A 99 19.43 11.17 4.11
CA LEU A 99 18.15 11.74 3.66
C LEU A 99 17.61 11.10 2.37
N GLY A 100 18.47 10.81 1.38
CA GLY A 100 18.04 10.19 0.12
C GLY A 100 17.36 8.84 0.32
N GLN A 101 17.79 8.06 1.32
CA GLN A 101 17.17 6.78 1.66
C GLN A 101 15.78 6.97 2.30
N MET A 102 15.63 8.00 3.15
CA MET A 102 14.34 8.33 3.77
C MET A 102 13.33 8.79 2.73
N LEU A 103 13.76 9.60 1.76
CA LEU A 103 12.94 9.97 0.62
C LEU A 103 12.55 8.76 -0.21
N ASN A 104 13.47 7.82 -0.42
CA ASN A 104 13.19 6.55 -1.11
C ASN A 104 12.28 5.59 -0.34
N GLY A 105 11.63 6.00 0.76
CA GLY A 105 10.77 5.14 1.58
C GLY A 105 11.52 4.17 2.50
N GLN A 106 12.86 4.18 2.48
CA GLN A 106 13.74 3.35 3.30
C GLN A 106 14.19 4.12 4.56
N VAL A 107 13.23 4.62 5.35
CA VAL A 107 13.48 5.50 6.50
C VAL A 107 14.38 4.86 7.56
N GLY A 108 14.13 3.60 7.91
CA GLY A 108 14.94 2.85 8.88
C GLY A 108 16.40 2.72 8.47
N LYS A 109 16.64 2.43 7.18
CA LYS A 109 17.99 2.38 6.59
C LYS A 109 18.66 3.76 6.62
N GLY A 110 17.92 4.82 6.33
CA GLY A 110 18.42 6.20 6.41
C GLY A 110 18.99 6.53 7.80
N PHE A 111 18.24 6.24 8.87
CA PHE A 111 18.71 6.46 10.24
C PHE A 111 19.88 5.55 10.63
N ALA A 112 19.85 4.28 10.21
CA ALA A 112 20.93 3.33 10.49
C ALA A 112 22.26 3.79 9.85
N LEU A 113 22.22 4.25 8.59
CA LEU A 113 23.40 4.76 7.90
C LEU A 113 23.88 6.09 8.47
N PHE A 114 22.97 6.98 8.88
CA PHE A 114 23.34 8.22 9.56
C PHE A 114 24.05 7.97 10.90
N GLY A 115 23.46 7.16 11.77
CA GLY A 115 24.06 6.83 13.07
C GLY A 115 25.36 6.03 12.92
N GLY A 116 25.39 5.06 12.00
CA GLY A 116 26.57 4.27 11.69
C GLY A 116 27.73 5.13 11.19
N GLN A 117 27.46 6.12 10.33
CA GLN A 117 28.49 7.02 9.82
C GLN A 117 29.04 7.95 10.90
N ILE A 118 28.21 8.45 11.82
CA ILE A 118 28.68 9.25 12.95
C ILE A 118 29.63 8.41 13.81
N ALA A 119 29.24 7.20 14.19
CA ALA A 119 30.09 6.30 14.96
C ALA A 119 31.41 5.97 14.23
N LEU A 120 31.35 5.67 12.93
CA LEU A 120 32.53 5.36 12.13
C LEU A 120 33.44 6.59 11.95
N ALA A 121 32.87 7.80 11.88
CA ALA A 121 33.64 9.03 11.83
C ALA A 121 34.42 9.25 13.13
N PHE A 122 33.84 8.96 14.30
CA PHE A 122 34.57 9.02 15.57
C PHE A 122 35.75 8.04 15.62
N VAL A 123 35.55 6.80 15.18
CA VAL A 123 36.61 5.77 15.17
C VAL A 123 37.74 6.11 14.20
N THR A 124 37.42 6.67 13.05
CA THR A 124 38.38 6.96 11.97
C THR A 124 38.88 8.41 11.97
N MET A 125 38.54 9.21 12.98
CA MET A 125 38.79 10.65 13.01
C MET A 125 38.32 11.38 11.73
N GLY A 126 37.16 10.98 11.21
CA GLY A 126 36.52 11.59 10.04
C GLY A 126 37.01 11.09 8.68
N LEU A 127 38.04 10.24 8.61
CA LEU A 127 38.54 9.68 7.35
C LEU A 127 37.48 8.87 6.58
N SER A 128 36.54 8.25 7.29
CA SER A 128 35.46 7.46 6.68
C SER A 128 34.38 8.30 5.97
N ILE A 129 34.35 9.63 6.16
CA ILE A 129 33.28 10.49 5.66
C ILE A 129 33.24 10.48 4.14
N LEU A 130 34.39 10.68 3.46
CA LEU A 130 34.46 10.74 2.01
C LEU A 130 34.04 9.44 1.30
N PRO A 131 34.62 8.26 1.61
CA PRO A 131 34.21 7.01 0.99
C PRO A 131 32.77 6.61 1.38
N GLY A 132 32.37 6.89 2.62
CA GLY A 132 30.99 6.68 3.07
C GLY A 132 30.01 7.49 2.22
N TYR A 133 30.31 8.77 1.97
CA TYR A 133 29.49 9.65 1.15
C TYR A 133 29.27 9.12 -0.26
N ILE A 134 30.35 8.68 -0.91
CA ILE A 134 30.29 8.12 -2.26
C ILE A 134 29.37 6.89 -2.26
N PHE A 135 29.54 6.01 -1.27
CA PHE A 135 28.74 4.79 -1.13
C PHE A 135 27.24 5.09 -0.99
N VAL A 136 26.83 5.97 -0.06
CA VAL A 136 25.39 6.28 0.12
C VAL A 136 24.79 7.03 -1.06
N CYS A 137 25.55 7.86 -1.77
CA CYS A 137 25.07 8.54 -2.97
C CYS A 137 24.76 7.55 -4.10
N ILE A 138 25.66 6.60 -4.36
CA ILE A 138 25.45 5.56 -5.39
C ILE A 138 24.23 4.72 -5.04
N ASP A 139 24.15 4.28 -3.79
CA ASP A 139 23.04 3.47 -3.30
C ASP A 139 21.69 4.20 -3.39
N ALA A 140 21.63 5.47 -2.96
CA ALA A 140 20.43 6.30 -3.05
C ALA A 140 19.97 6.50 -4.50
N TYR A 141 20.92 6.73 -5.42
CA TYR A 141 20.65 6.88 -6.84
C TYR A 141 20.09 5.61 -7.45
N MET A 142 20.71 4.45 -7.17
CA MET A 142 20.26 3.17 -7.72
C MET A 142 18.88 2.77 -7.20
N CYS A 143 18.62 2.97 -5.91
CA CYS A 143 17.30 2.77 -5.33
C CYS A 143 16.25 3.71 -5.96
N ALA A 144 16.54 5.00 -6.07
CA ALA A 144 15.62 5.95 -6.70
C ALA A 144 15.36 5.61 -8.17
N LYS A 145 16.39 5.21 -8.92
CA LYS A 145 16.27 4.78 -10.31
C LYS A 145 15.39 3.54 -10.44
N ALA A 146 15.59 2.53 -9.58
CA ALA A 146 14.78 1.32 -9.59
C ALA A 146 13.30 1.60 -9.26
N LEU A 147 13.02 2.48 -8.29
CA LEU A 147 11.65 2.93 -8.02
C LEU A 147 11.05 3.67 -9.23
N LYS A 148 11.83 4.56 -9.87
CA LYS A 148 11.39 5.28 -11.07
C LYS A 148 11.09 4.34 -12.26
N GLU A 149 11.79 3.21 -12.35
CA GLU A 149 11.55 2.15 -13.33
C GLU A 149 10.34 1.25 -13.00
N GLY A 150 9.64 1.51 -11.90
CA GLY A 150 8.47 0.72 -11.47
C GLY A 150 8.83 -0.56 -10.72
N LYS A 151 10.10 -0.74 -10.33
CA LYS A 151 10.52 -1.89 -9.51
C LYS A 151 10.18 -1.63 -8.05
N THR A 152 9.78 -2.68 -7.34
CA THR A 152 9.69 -2.67 -5.89
C THR A 152 11.05 -2.94 -5.29
N ILE A 153 11.34 -2.39 -4.12
CA ILE A 153 12.65 -2.50 -3.47
C ILE A 153 12.44 -2.84 -2.00
N GLY A 154 13.24 -3.76 -1.44
CA GLY A 154 13.22 -4.03 -0.01
C GLY A 154 13.59 -2.81 0.84
N LYS A 155 13.03 -2.68 2.05
CA LYS A 155 13.32 -1.58 2.99
C LYS A 155 14.79 -1.51 3.46
N TRP A 156 15.50 -2.62 3.39
CA TRP A 156 16.92 -2.76 3.76
C TRP A 156 17.80 -3.15 2.58
N SER A 157 17.25 -3.10 1.38
CA SER A 157 17.98 -3.41 0.15
C SER A 157 19.00 -2.32 -0.14
N PHE A 158 20.13 -2.71 -0.73
CA PHE A 158 21.12 -1.80 -1.26
C PHE A 158 21.18 -1.92 -2.79
N PHE A 159 21.53 -0.82 -3.45
CA PHE A 159 21.76 -0.77 -4.90
C PHE A 159 20.55 -1.19 -5.74
N GLY A 160 19.33 -1.00 -5.22
CA GLY A 160 18.10 -1.33 -5.93
C GLY A 160 17.85 -2.82 -6.11
N SER A 161 18.41 -3.68 -5.24
CA SER A 161 18.02 -5.09 -5.21
C SER A 161 16.57 -5.27 -4.71
N THR A 162 15.84 -6.21 -5.27
CA THR A 162 14.48 -6.57 -4.83
C THR A 162 14.53 -7.44 -3.59
#